data_AF-A0A497M4M1-F1
#
_entry.id   AF-A0A497M4M1-F1
#
_cell.length_a   1.000
_cell.length_b   1.000
_cell.length_c   1.000
_cell.angle_alpha   90.00
_cell.angle_beta   90.00
_cell.angle_gamma   90.00
#
_symmetry.space_group_name_H-M   'P 1'
#
loop_
_entity.id
_entity.type
_entity.pdbx_description
1 polymer ?
#
loop_
_entity_poly.entity_id
_entity_poly.type
_entity_poly.pdbx_seq_one_letter_code
_entity_poly.pdbx_strand_id
1 'polypeptide(L)'
;MREWEFHIEHILRAIETKMVMKGIIDWNNAESISSIDYDNGVFEIHPYDWSDNPTRDYNFKWRDIEVRWYKYLGRGMEINRDISKSEMLQLLDECINSV
;
A
#
# COMPACT_ATOMS: atom_id res chain seq x y z
N MET A 1 -18.37 -1.97 -7.31
CA MET A 1 -17.06 -1.38 -7.05
C MET A 1 -17.28 0.10 -6.82
N ARG A 2 -16.98 0.63 -5.64
CA ARG A 2 -17.14 2.06 -5.34
C ARG A 2 -16.03 2.84 -6.07
N GLU A 3 -16.31 4.06 -6.54
CA GLU A 3 -15.33 4.84 -7.33
C GLU A 3 -13.96 5.00 -6.63
N TRP A 4 -13.95 5.05 -5.29
CA TRP A 4 -12.72 5.18 -4.52
C TRP A 4 -11.83 3.92 -4.53
N GLU A 5 -12.37 2.72 -4.77
CA GLU A 5 -11.61 1.46 -4.77
C GLU A 5 -10.52 1.49 -5.85
N PHE A 6 -10.84 2.05 -7.03
CA PHE A 6 -9.86 2.26 -8.08
C PHE A 6 -8.80 3.29 -7.69
N HIS A 7 -9.15 4.37 -7.00
CA HIS A 7 -8.20 5.45 -6.72
C HIS A 7 -7.10 5.04 -5.75
N ILE A 8 -7.40 4.22 -4.74
CA ILE A 8 -6.39 3.72 -3.79
C ILE A 8 -5.38 2.81 -4.47
N GLU A 9 -5.81 1.89 -5.33
CA GLU A 9 -4.86 1.05 -6.07
C GLU A 9 -3.88 1.91 -6.88
N HIS A 10 -4.37 2.91 -7.61
CA HIS A 10 -3.51 3.81 -8.40
C HIS A 10 -2.54 4.62 -7.53
N ILE A 11 -2.98 5.08 -6.35
CA ILE A 11 -2.09 5.77 -5.41
C ILE A 11 -0.98 4.83 -4.91
N LEU A 12 -1.32 3.60 -4.53
CA LEU A 12 -0.34 2.62 -4.09
C LEU A 12 0.63 2.23 -5.23
N ARG A 13 0.17 2.17 -6.48
CA ARG A 13 1.05 2.00 -7.66
C ARG A 13 1.98 3.19 -7.89
N ALA A 14 1.53 4.41 -7.61
CA ALA A 14 2.39 5.59 -7.69
C ALA A 14 3.48 5.58 -6.60
N ILE A 15 3.12 5.16 -5.38
CA ILE A 15 4.07 4.95 -4.28
C ILE A 15 5.08 3.85 -4.64
N GLU A 16 4.61 2.69 -5.14
CA GLU A 16 5.48 1.62 -5.65
C GLU A 16 6.47 2.13 -6.70
N THR A 17 5.99 2.91 -7.69
CA THR A 17 6.85 3.50 -8.72
C THR A 17 7.93 4.40 -8.11
N LYS A 18 7.57 5.21 -7.11
CA LYS A 18 8.54 6.06 -6.39
C LYS A 18 9.57 5.22 -5.63
N MET A 19 9.16 4.13 -4.98
CA MET A 19 10.04 3.20 -4.28
C MET A 19 11.03 2.52 -5.24
N VAL A 20 10.59 2.15 -6.45
CA VAL A 20 11.45 1.63 -7.52
C VAL A 20 12.48 2.68 -7.95
N MET A 21 12.05 3.93 -8.18
CA MET A 21 12.96 5.02 -8.55
C MET A 21 14.02 5.32 -7.49
N LYS A 22 13.77 4.96 -6.23
CA LYS A 22 14.70 5.09 -5.10
C LYS A 22 15.54 3.83 -4.86
N GLY A 23 15.31 2.75 -5.60
CA GLY A 23 16.02 1.48 -5.44
C GLY A 23 15.61 0.70 -4.18
N ILE A 24 14.44 1.00 -3.60
CA ILE A 24 13.89 0.25 -2.46
C ILE A 24 13.22 -1.05 -2.97
N ILE A 25 12.58 -0.98 -4.14
CA ILE A 25 12.02 -2.13 -4.84
C ILE A 25 12.86 -2.37 -6.10
N ASP A 26 13.35 -3.59 -6.28
CA ASP A 26 14.01 -4.01 -7.52
C ASP A 26 13.09 -4.87 -8.40
N TRP A 27 12.50 -4.24 -9.41
CA TRP A 27 11.68 -4.93 -10.42
C TRP A 27 12.46 -5.97 -11.22
N ASN A 28 13.79 -5.88 -11.32
CA ASN A 28 14.57 -6.92 -11.99
C ASN A 28 14.61 -8.23 -11.19
N ASN A 29 14.34 -8.17 -9.88
CA ASN A 29 14.23 -9.32 -8.99
C ASN A 29 12.76 -9.68 -8.68
N ALA A 30 11.82 -9.20 -9.50
CA ALA A 30 10.39 -9.41 -9.33
C ALA A 30 9.83 -8.93 -7.98
N GLU A 31 10.46 -7.92 -7.37
CA GLU A 31 9.94 -7.29 -6.16
C GLU A 31 8.78 -6.34 -6.47
N SER A 32 7.89 -6.18 -5.51
CA SER A 32 6.75 -5.25 -5.56
C SER A 32 6.35 -4.90 -4.13
N ILE A 33 5.42 -3.95 -3.96
CA ILE A 33 4.84 -3.69 -2.63
C ILE A 33 4.10 -4.90 -2.06
N SER A 34 3.81 -5.93 -2.87
CA SER A 34 3.19 -7.17 -2.42
C SER A 34 4.17 -8.19 -1.84
N SER A 35 5.48 -7.94 -1.97
CA SER A 35 6.54 -8.91 -1.62
C SER A 35 7.58 -8.36 -0.66
N ILE A 36 7.51 -7.09 -0.27
CA ILE A 36 8.46 -6.45 0.63
C ILE A 36 7.83 -6.11 1.98
N ASP A 37 8.67 -6.05 3.01
CA ASP A 37 8.34 -5.44 4.29
C ASP A 37 9.08 -4.09 4.37
N TYR A 38 8.35 -3.00 4.60
CA TYR A 38 8.89 -1.64 4.60
C TYR A 38 8.16 -0.80 5.63
N ASP A 39 8.91 -0.08 6.45
CA ASP A 39 8.41 0.90 7.40
C ASP A 39 9.42 2.05 7.46
N ASN A 40 8.94 3.28 7.27
CA ASN A 40 9.74 4.50 7.37
C ASN A 40 9.21 5.49 8.43
N GLY A 41 8.26 5.06 9.27
CA GLY A 41 7.59 5.89 10.27
C GLY A 41 6.49 6.81 9.73
N VAL A 42 6.33 6.92 8.40
CA VAL A 42 5.20 7.64 7.75
C VAL A 42 4.13 6.66 7.29
N PHE A 43 4.55 5.57 6.67
CA PHE A 43 3.68 4.46 6.28
C PHE A 43 4.44 3.14 6.37
N GLU A 44 3.68 2.06 6.40
CA GLU A 44 4.21 0.70 6.39
C GLU A 44 3.55 -0.15 5.31
N ILE A 45 4.32 -1.07 4.75
CA ILE A 45 3.94 -2.05 3.76
C ILE A 45 4.36 -3.42 4.26
N HIS A 46 3.46 -4.39 4.14
CA HIS A 46 3.72 -5.79 4.44
C HIS A 46 3.18 -6.69 3.34
N PRO A 47 3.88 -7.80 3.03
CA PRO A 47 3.36 -8.80 2.12
C PRO A 47 2.12 -9.46 2.72
N TYR A 48 1.36 -10.17 1.89
CA TYR A 48 0.23 -10.95 2.37
C TYR A 48 0.69 -12.02 3.39
N ASP A 49 0.10 -12.00 4.58
CA ASP A 49 0.35 -12.99 5.62
C ASP A 49 -0.48 -14.26 5.36
N TRP A 50 0.20 -15.38 5.18
CA TRP A 50 -0.40 -16.68 4.88
C TRP A 50 -0.74 -17.50 6.12
N SER A 51 -0.41 -17.00 7.32
CA SER A 51 -0.69 -17.71 8.56
C SER A 51 -2.19 -17.76 8.86
N ASP A 52 -2.63 -18.81 9.56
CA ASP A 52 -4.04 -18.97 9.97
C ASP A 52 -4.46 -17.93 11.01
N ASN A 53 -3.50 -17.27 11.67
CA ASN A 53 -3.73 -16.24 12.68
C ASN A 53 -2.76 -15.07 12.47
N PRO A 54 -3.01 -14.24 11.45
CA PRO A 54 -2.11 -13.16 11.09
C PRO A 54 -2.05 -12.13 12.21
N THR A 55 -0.86 -11.62 12.46
CA THR A 55 -0.64 -10.61 13.52
C THR A 55 -1.16 -9.22 13.14
N ARG A 56 -1.48 -9.02 11.86
CA ARG A 56 -1.98 -7.77 11.26
C ARG A 56 -2.96 -8.12 10.13
N ASP A 57 -4.04 -7.35 10.00
CA ASP A 57 -5.06 -7.52 8.94
C ASP A 57 -4.97 -6.42 7.86
N TYR A 58 -3.74 -5.97 7.56
CA TYR A 58 -3.46 -4.99 6.53
C TYR A 58 -2.12 -5.26 5.85
N ASN A 59 -2.01 -4.78 4.61
CA ASN A 59 -0.80 -4.82 3.81
C ASN A 59 -0.19 -3.44 3.62
N PHE A 60 -0.99 -2.38 3.71
CA PHE A 60 -0.52 -1.00 3.71
C PHE A 60 -1.22 -0.25 4.82
N LYS A 61 -0.47 0.59 5.54
CA LYS A 61 -1.05 1.49 6.54
C LYS A 61 -0.42 2.88 6.46
N TRP A 62 -1.27 3.89 6.45
CA TRP A 62 -0.92 5.29 6.64
C TRP A 62 -1.91 5.87 7.65
N ARG A 63 -1.41 6.30 8.82
CA ARG A 63 -2.24 6.76 9.94
C ARG A 63 -3.30 5.73 10.33
N ASP A 64 -4.58 6.08 10.20
CA ASP A 64 -5.74 5.25 10.48
C ASP A 64 -6.33 4.60 9.22
N ILE A 65 -5.73 4.82 8.04
CA ILE A 65 -6.10 4.13 6.80
C ILE A 65 -5.32 2.83 6.71
N GLU A 66 -6.06 1.73 6.63
CA GLU A 66 -5.53 0.38 6.46
C GLU A 66 -6.10 -0.20 5.17
N VAL A 67 -5.20 -0.68 4.31
CA VAL A 67 -5.55 -1.34 3.05
C VAL A 67 -5.03 -2.76 3.11
N ARG A 68 -5.91 -3.72 2.82
CA ARG A 68 -5.56 -5.14 2.68
C ARG A 68 -5.80 -5.60 1.25
N TRP A 69 -5.02 -6.57 0.80
CA TRP A 69 -5.21 -7.27 -0.47
C TRP A 69 -4.92 -8.75 -0.30
N TYR A 70 -5.60 -9.59 -1.08
CA TYR A 70 -5.33 -11.02 -1.10
C TYR A 70 -4.17 -11.33 -2.04
N LYS A 71 -3.04 -11.80 -1.49
CA LYS A 71 -1.79 -12.19 -2.18
C LYS A 71 -1.01 -11.06 -2.84
N TYR A 72 -1.66 -10.17 -3.57
CA TYR A 72 -1.00 -9.06 -4.28
C TYR A 72 -1.94 -7.86 -4.48
N LEU A 73 -1.34 -6.66 -4.60
CA LEU A 73 -2.05 -5.41 -4.85
C LEU A 73 -2.99 -5.52 -6.06
N GLY A 74 -4.24 -5.09 -5.88
CA GLY A 74 -5.32 -5.15 -6.88
C GLY A 74 -6.23 -6.37 -6.76
N ARG A 75 -5.86 -7.40 -5.98
CA ARG A 75 -6.70 -8.59 -5.79
C ARG A 75 -7.42 -8.56 -4.46
N GLY A 76 -8.75 -8.51 -4.49
CA GLY A 76 -9.57 -8.55 -3.28
C GLY A 76 -9.21 -7.42 -2.31
N MET A 77 -9.00 -6.22 -2.85
CA MET A 77 -8.62 -5.05 -2.06
C MET A 77 -9.77 -4.57 -1.19
N GLU A 78 -9.45 -4.26 0.05
CA GLU A 78 -10.38 -3.61 0.98
C GLU A 78 -9.66 -2.52 1.75
N ILE A 79 -10.40 -1.46 2.09
CA ILE A 79 -9.98 -0.41 3.00
C ILE A 79 -10.86 -0.48 4.25
N ASN A 80 -10.28 -0.20 5.41
CA ASN A 80 -10.98 -0.28 6.69
C ASN A 80 -12.12 0.75 6.84
N ARG A 81 -12.09 1.87 6.11
CA ARG A 81 -13.15 2.89 6.08
C ARG A 81 -13.17 3.66 4.77
N ASP A 82 -14.29 4.33 4.48
CA ASP A 82 -14.35 5.27 3.36
C ASP A 82 -13.29 6.39 3.55
N ILE A 83 -12.64 6.75 2.44
CA ILE A 83 -11.60 7.77 2.38
C ILE A 83 -12.05 8.95 1.50
N SER A 84 -11.83 10.16 1.99
CA SER A 84 -12.13 11.38 1.22
C SER A 84 -11.07 11.67 0.16
N LYS A 85 -11.42 12.50 -0.84
CA LYS A 85 -10.47 12.97 -1.86
C LYS A 85 -9.29 13.74 -1.26
N SER A 86 -9.53 14.55 -0.24
CA SER A 86 -8.47 15.29 0.47
C SER A 86 -7.49 14.36 1.18
N GLU A 87 -8.00 13.32 1.85
CA GLU A 87 -7.14 12.33 2.51
C GLU A 87 -6.33 11.52 1.49
N MET A 88 -6.93 11.14 0.35
CA MET A 88 -6.19 10.47 -0.73
C MET A 88 -5.03 11.31 -1.26
N LEU A 89 -5.22 12.63 -1.43
CA LEU A 89 -4.16 13.53 -1.87
C LEU A 89 -3.06 13.68 -0.82
N GLN A 90 -3.42 13.77 0.46
CA GLN A 90 -2.45 13.83 1.57
C GLN A 90 -1.65 12.53 1.69
N LEU A 91 -2.32 11.38 1.62
CA LEU A 91 -1.70 10.06 1.63
C LEU A 91 -0.64 9.97 0.53
N LEU A 92 -1.02 10.33 -0.71
CA LEU A 92 -0.10 10.31 -1.85
C LEU A 92 1.11 11.22 -1.62
N ASP A 93 0.89 12.48 -1.24
CA ASP A 93 1.95 13.47 -1.04
C ASP A 93 2.91 13.06 0.08
N GLU A 94 2.39 12.69 1.25
CA GLU A 94 3.20 12.31 2.41
C GLU A 94 4.01 11.04 2.13
N CYS A 95 3.38 10.01 1.56
CA CYS A 95 4.07 8.76 1.26
C CYS A 95 5.16 8.98 0.20
N ILE A 96 4.87 9.66 -0.91
CA ILE A 96 5.87 9.92 -1.96
C ILE A 96 7.05 10.77 -1.46
N ASN A 97 6.79 11.77 -0.61
CA ASN A 97 7.86 12.63 -0.08
C ASN A 97 8.70 11.95 1.00
N SER A 98 8.18 10.91 1.66
CA SER A 98 8.90 10.11 2.66
C SER A 98 9.80 9.01 2.09
N VAL A 99 9.71 8.75 0.78
CA VAL A 99 10.48 7.74 0.02
C VAL A 99 11.64 8.38 -0.74
#